data_AF-A0A7S1VV79-F1
#
_entry.id   AF-A0A7S1VV79-F1
#
_cell.length_a   1.000
_cell.length_b   1.000
_cell.length_c   1.000
_cell.angle_alpha   90.00
_cell.angle_beta   90.00
_cell.angle_gamma   90.00
#
_symmetry.space_group_name_H-M   'P 1'
#
loop_
_entity.id
_entity.type
_entity.pdbx_description
1 polymer ?
#
loop_
_entity_poly.entity_id
_entity_poly.type
_entity_poly.pdbx_seq_one_letter_code
_entity_poly.pdbx_strand_id
1 'polypeptide(L)'
;MKRSALVTVIMFTVSLSGSQADDETGTPIHVDVQNLMSGDLACVHLLQFAQDGCKGGVSDDIQGMTLTGPGSPCAEVPNNQGMNLSVKDQYCNLSDGTFVQAAYWGSRTCNGKPEIQTFTKNQCLHNFKLASCSLGPCKSDEDPIVE
;
A
#
# COMPACT_ATOMS: atom_id res chain seq x y z
N MET A 1 -9.49 21.44 16.69
CA MET A 1 -9.82 20.15 16.06
C MET A 1 -8.63 19.73 15.22
N LYS A 2 -7.80 18.80 15.71
CA LYS A 2 -6.63 18.28 14.99
C LYS A 2 -7.09 17.27 13.93
N ARG A 3 -6.56 17.41 12.72
CA ARG A 3 -7.06 16.80 11.49
C ARG A 3 -6.07 15.74 11.04
N SER A 4 -6.39 14.47 11.19
CA SER A 4 -5.60 13.37 10.63
C SER A 4 -5.95 13.19 9.15
N ALA A 5 -4.94 13.19 8.27
CA ALA A 5 -5.07 12.69 6.90
C ALA A 5 -5.02 11.16 6.97
N LEU A 6 -5.94 10.47 6.29
CA LEU A 6 -5.91 9.01 6.16
C LEU A 6 -4.94 8.67 5.03
N VAL A 7 -3.88 7.90 5.30
CA VAL A 7 -3.07 7.29 4.25
C VAL A 7 -3.66 5.91 4.01
N THR A 8 -4.35 5.75 2.88
CA THR A 8 -4.85 4.44 2.44
C THR A 8 -3.76 3.80 1.60
N VAL A 9 -3.12 2.77 2.13
CA VAL A 9 -2.34 1.84 1.31
C VAL A 9 -3.36 1.04 0.50
N ILE A 10 -3.32 1.16 -0.82
CA ILE A 10 -4.28 0.46 -1.68
C ILE A 10 -3.97 -1.03 -1.60
N MET A 11 -4.82 -1.76 -0.88
CA MET A 11 -4.81 -3.22 -0.93
C MET A 11 -5.31 -3.66 -2.30
N PHE A 12 -4.43 -4.25 -3.11
CA PHE A 12 -4.86 -4.95 -4.31
C PHE A 12 -5.61 -6.22 -3.88
N THR A 13 -6.94 -6.16 -3.88
CA THR A 13 -7.77 -7.37 -3.75
C THR A 13 -7.73 -8.11 -5.09
N VAL A 14 -7.01 -9.23 -5.14
CA VAL A 14 -7.07 -10.14 -6.28
C VAL A 14 -8.38 -10.94 -6.15
N SER A 15 -9.42 -10.51 -6.86
CA SER A 15 -10.66 -11.32 -6.96
C SER A 15 -10.41 -12.52 -7.88
N LEU A 16 -10.30 -13.71 -7.28
CA LEU A 16 -10.31 -15.00 -7.97
C LEU A 16 -11.74 -15.29 -8.47
N SER A 17 -12.17 -14.74 -9.60
CA SER A 17 -13.37 -15.24 -10.28
C SER A 17 -13.00 -16.43 -11.16
N GLY A 18 -12.90 -17.61 -10.54
CA GLY A 18 -12.83 -18.88 -11.26
C GLY A 18 -14.21 -19.21 -11.84
N SER A 19 -14.44 -18.85 -13.09
CA SER A 19 -15.59 -19.37 -13.85
C SER A 19 -15.29 -20.83 -14.21
N GLN A 20 -15.82 -21.74 -13.40
CA GLN A 20 -15.86 -23.16 -13.72
C GLN A 20 -17.02 -23.36 -14.70
N ALA A 21 -16.70 -23.63 -15.97
CA ALA A 21 -17.62 -24.18 -16.94
C ALA A 21 -16.90 -25.31 -17.68
N ASP A 22 -17.54 -26.46 -17.65
CA ASP A 22 -17.10 -27.79 -18.01
C ASP A 22 -16.74 -27.91 -19.49
N ASP A 23 -15.56 -28.47 -19.80
CA ASP A 23 -15.34 -29.23 -21.04
C ASP A 23 -14.18 -30.20 -20.83
N GLU A 24 -14.49 -31.50 -20.95
CA GLU A 24 -13.55 -32.60 -20.80
C GLU A 24 -12.55 -32.61 -21.97
N THR A 25 -11.28 -32.93 -21.70
CA THR A 25 -10.15 -33.09 -22.64
C THR A 25 -9.32 -31.83 -22.98
N GLY A 26 -8.87 -31.12 -21.95
CA GLY A 26 -7.76 -30.16 -22.07
C GLY A 26 -6.67 -30.50 -21.06
N THR A 27 -5.43 -30.72 -21.53
CA THR A 27 -4.22 -30.73 -20.69
C THR A 27 -4.29 -29.62 -19.63
N PRO A 28 -3.90 -29.87 -18.36
CA PRO A 28 -3.89 -28.84 -17.34
C PRO A 28 -3.03 -27.69 -17.83
N ILE A 29 -3.68 -26.58 -18.18
CA ILE A 29 -2.99 -25.32 -18.41
C ILE A 29 -2.54 -24.92 -17.00
N HIS A 30 -1.29 -25.23 -16.69
CA HIS A 30 -0.57 -24.63 -15.59
C HIS A 30 -0.49 -23.15 -15.96
N VAL A 31 -1.54 -22.39 -15.62
CA VAL A 31 -1.50 -20.94 -15.72
C VAL A 31 -0.52 -20.53 -14.64
N ASP A 32 0.74 -20.36 -15.04
CA ASP A 32 1.73 -19.70 -14.21
C ASP A 32 1.17 -18.31 -13.94
N VAL A 33 0.65 -18.12 -12.73
CA VAL A 33 0.30 -16.83 -12.11
C VAL A 33 1.60 -16.04 -11.86
N GLN A 34 2.62 -16.20 -12.70
CA GLN A 34 3.89 -15.48 -12.63
C GLN A 34 3.89 -14.23 -13.51
N ASN A 35 2.91 -14.07 -14.42
CA ASN A 35 2.99 -13.05 -15.47
C ASN A 35 2.12 -11.80 -15.30
N LEU A 36 1.42 -11.66 -14.18
CA LEU A 36 1.14 -10.34 -13.58
C LEU A 36 2.14 -10.01 -12.45
N MET A 37 3.13 -10.89 -12.24
CA MET A 37 4.06 -10.95 -11.11
C MET A 37 5.53 -10.85 -11.55
N SER A 38 5.87 -9.79 -12.30
CA SER A 38 7.28 -9.38 -12.45
C SER A 38 7.64 -8.17 -11.59
N GLY A 39 6.67 -7.54 -10.92
CA GLY A 39 6.94 -6.63 -9.81
C GLY A 39 6.91 -7.45 -8.53
N ASP A 40 8.06 -7.61 -7.87
CA ASP A 40 8.07 -8.27 -6.57
C ASP A 40 7.10 -7.54 -5.66
N LEU A 41 6.16 -8.27 -5.05
CA LEU A 41 5.25 -7.70 -4.07
C LEU A 41 6.02 -7.41 -2.78
N ALA A 42 5.59 -6.37 -2.08
CA ALA A 42 6.12 -6.00 -0.78
C ALA A 42 4.99 -5.65 0.19
N CYS A 43 5.28 -5.79 1.48
CA CYS A 43 4.44 -5.28 2.55
C CYS A 43 5.01 -3.95 3.03
N VAL A 44 4.17 -2.93 3.06
CA VAL A 44 4.43 -1.67 3.75
C VAL A 44 3.67 -1.65 5.07
N HIS A 45 4.32 -1.16 6.12
CA HIS A 45 3.76 -0.99 7.45
C HIS A 45 4.01 0.45 7.92
N LEU A 46 2.95 1.23 8.03
CA LEU A 46 2.95 2.63 8.47
C LEU A 46 2.32 2.75 9.86
N LEU A 47 2.92 3.59 10.69
CA LEU A 47 2.38 3.97 11.99
C LEU A 47 1.84 5.39 11.90
N GLN A 48 0.55 5.55 12.16
CA GLN A 48 -0.09 6.85 12.30
C GLN A 48 -0.01 7.31 13.75
N PHE A 49 0.18 8.61 13.96
CA PHE A 49 0.25 9.21 15.29
C PHE A 49 -0.87 10.22 15.48
N ALA A 50 -1.46 10.24 16.68
CA ALA A 50 -2.56 11.15 17.01
C ALA A 50 -2.14 12.63 17.06
N GLN A 51 -0.84 12.91 17.20
CA GLN A 51 -0.33 14.27 17.35
C GLN A 51 0.70 14.63 16.28
N ASP A 52 0.70 15.93 15.96
CA ASP A 52 1.61 16.51 14.98
C ASP A 52 3.08 16.24 15.27
N GLY A 53 3.81 15.87 14.22
CA GLY A 53 5.22 15.52 14.32
C GLY A 53 5.47 14.14 14.93
N CYS A 54 4.49 13.25 14.84
CA CYS A 54 4.57 11.86 15.30
C CYS A 54 4.91 11.78 16.80
N LYS A 55 4.22 12.62 17.57
CA LYS A 55 4.34 12.68 19.03
C LYS A 55 3.21 11.89 19.68
N GLY A 56 3.45 11.45 20.92
CA GLY A 56 2.51 10.61 21.64
C GLY A 56 2.52 9.16 21.15
N GLY A 57 1.47 8.41 21.48
CA GLY A 57 1.29 7.03 21.02
C GLY A 57 0.86 6.94 19.55
N VAL A 58 1.06 5.75 18.99
CA VAL A 58 0.49 5.35 17.70
C VAL A 58 -1.03 5.35 17.83
N SER A 59 -1.73 6.05 16.92
CA SER A 59 -3.19 6.02 16.84
C SER A 59 -3.68 4.85 16.01
N ASP A 60 -2.98 4.54 14.92
CA ASP A 60 -3.33 3.49 13.97
C ASP A 60 -2.08 2.81 13.44
N ASP A 61 -2.23 1.51 13.20
CA ASP A 61 -1.24 0.63 12.61
C ASP A 61 -1.79 0.18 11.25
N ILE A 62 -1.12 0.58 10.17
CA ILE A 62 -1.61 0.40 8.80
C ILE A 62 -0.62 -0.47 8.05
N GLN A 63 -1.09 -1.64 7.64
CA GLN A 63 -0.35 -2.54 6.76
C GLN A 63 -1.04 -2.65 5.41
N GLY A 64 -0.26 -2.83 4.35
CA GLY A 64 -0.82 -3.09 3.04
C GLY A 64 0.18 -3.61 2.04
N MET A 65 -0.35 -4.31 1.04
CA MET A 65 0.41 -4.80 -0.09
C MET A 65 0.78 -3.66 -1.03
N THR A 66 2.01 -3.67 -1.51
CA THR A 66 2.52 -2.70 -2.49
C THR A 66 3.52 -3.37 -3.44
N LEU A 67 4.05 -2.62 -4.39
CA LEU A 67 5.08 -3.09 -5.31
C LEU A 67 6.47 -2.82 -4.70
N THR A 68 7.52 -3.41 -5.27
CA THR A 68 8.93 -3.09 -4.96
C THR A 68 9.52 -2.00 -5.84
N GLY A 69 8.77 -1.55 -6.84
CA GLY A 69 9.15 -0.46 -7.74
C GLY A 69 7.94 0.34 -8.22
N PRO A 70 8.18 1.49 -8.88
CA PRO A 70 7.11 2.35 -9.40
C PRO A 70 6.22 1.60 -10.42
N GLY A 71 5.01 2.10 -10.64
CA GLY A 71 4.05 1.51 -11.58
C GLY A 71 2.69 1.14 -10.99
N SER A 72 2.45 1.37 -9.69
CA SER A 72 1.12 1.15 -9.12
C SER A 72 0.09 2.06 -9.82
N PRO A 73 -1.14 1.59 -10.09
CA PRO A 73 -2.18 2.44 -10.66
C PRO A 73 -2.51 3.62 -9.74
N CYS A 74 -3.16 4.61 -10.33
CA CYS A 74 -3.76 5.68 -9.56
C CYS A 74 -4.93 5.13 -8.74
N ALA A 75 -5.04 5.49 -7.46
CA ALA A 75 -6.33 5.44 -6.81
C ALA A 75 -6.62 6.62 -5.90
N GLU A 76 -7.91 6.85 -5.73
CA GLU A 76 -8.47 7.84 -4.83
C GLU A 76 -8.27 7.38 -3.37
N VAL A 77 -7.76 8.28 -2.54
CA VAL A 77 -7.64 8.09 -1.11
C VAL A 77 -8.79 8.84 -0.46
N PRO A 78 -9.70 8.13 0.24
CA PRO A 78 -10.74 8.77 1.02
C PRO A 78 -10.08 9.74 2.01
N ASN A 79 -10.42 11.02 1.94
CA ASN A 79 -10.06 11.96 2.98
C ASN A 79 -11.30 12.66 3.52
N ASN A 80 -11.35 12.77 4.85
CA ASN A 80 -12.47 13.40 5.56
C ASN A 80 -12.35 14.93 5.58
N GLN A 81 -11.45 15.50 4.75
CA GLN A 81 -11.11 16.92 4.74
C GLN A 81 -11.83 17.67 3.61
N GLY A 82 -12.63 16.98 2.80
CA GLY A 82 -13.35 17.56 1.67
C GLY A 82 -12.44 17.98 0.51
N MET A 83 -11.16 17.61 0.55
CA MET A 83 -10.27 17.73 -0.60
C MET A 83 -10.29 16.42 -1.37
N ASN A 84 -9.87 16.42 -2.63
CA ASN A 84 -9.62 15.16 -3.32
C ASN A 84 -8.15 14.79 -3.11
N LEU A 85 -7.87 13.52 -2.84
CA LEU A 85 -6.50 13.01 -2.82
C LEU A 85 -6.49 11.75 -3.67
N SER A 86 -5.48 11.63 -4.51
CA SER A 86 -5.16 10.38 -5.18
C SER A 86 -3.68 10.11 -5.09
N VAL A 87 -3.32 8.84 -5.10
CA VAL A 87 -1.94 8.36 -5.00
C VAL A 87 -1.63 7.43 -6.16
N LYS A 88 -0.38 7.46 -6.61
CA LYS A 88 0.17 6.60 -7.65
C LYS A 88 1.60 6.21 -7.28
N ASP A 89 2.13 5.20 -7.95
CA ASP A 89 3.53 4.78 -7.82
C ASP A 89 3.90 4.56 -6.36
N GLN A 90 3.03 3.87 -5.63
CA GLN A 90 3.26 3.38 -4.28
C GLN A 90 4.14 2.14 -4.36
N TYR A 91 5.31 2.21 -3.73
CA TYR A 91 6.22 1.07 -3.67
C TYR A 91 7.19 1.14 -2.51
N CYS A 92 7.69 -0.04 -2.19
CA CYS A 92 8.71 -0.31 -1.20
C CYS A 92 10.08 -0.36 -1.88
N ASN A 93 10.92 0.64 -1.66
CA ASN A 93 12.30 0.58 -2.10
C ASN A 93 13.10 -0.32 -1.14
N LEU A 94 13.26 -1.59 -1.52
CA LEU A 94 13.93 -2.58 -0.68
C LEU A 94 15.43 -2.31 -0.48
N SER A 95 16.05 -1.48 -1.33
CA SER A 95 17.48 -1.18 -1.23
C SER A 95 17.83 -0.30 -0.03
N ASP A 96 16.95 0.66 0.29
CA ASP A 96 17.12 1.60 1.41
C ASP A 96 16.05 1.44 2.51
N GLY A 97 15.09 0.56 2.29
CA GLY A 97 14.01 0.27 3.23
C GLY A 97 13.01 1.41 3.37
N THR A 98 12.84 2.24 2.34
CA THR A 98 11.87 3.34 2.33
C THR A 98 10.59 2.98 1.59
N PHE A 99 9.49 3.67 1.91
CA PHE A 99 8.25 3.59 1.15
C PHE A 99 8.04 4.90 0.41
N VAL A 100 7.78 4.83 -0.89
CA VAL A 100 7.64 5.99 -1.77
C VAL A 100 6.24 5.99 -2.39
N GLN A 101 5.64 7.17 -2.53
CA GLN A 101 4.43 7.37 -3.30
C GLN A 101 4.39 8.75 -3.95
N ALA A 102 3.65 8.88 -5.05
CA ALA A 102 3.29 10.15 -5.65
C ALA A 102 1.87 10.57 -5.22
N ALA A 103 1.76 11.65 -4.46
CA ALA A 103 0.50 12.19 -3.97
C ALA A 103 0.01 13.35 -4.85
N TYR A 104 -1.27 13.33 -5.21
CA TYR A 104 -1.92 14.33 -6.07
C TYR A 104 -3.06 15.01 -5.31
N TRP A 105 -2.73 16.12 -4.64
CA TRP A 105 -3.70 16.93 -3.90
C TRP A 105 -4.66 17.66 -4.82
N GLY A 106 -5.94 17.67 -4.45
CA GLY A 106 -7.02 18.26 -5.25
C GLY A 106 -7.46 17.40 -6.43
N SER A 107 -6.92 16.19 -6.59
CA SER A 107 -7.15 15.32 -7.75
C SER A 107 -7.66 13.95 -7.32
N ARG A 108 -8.66 13.42 -8.05
CA ARG A 108 -9.13 12.02 -7.89
C ARG A 108 -8.48 11.06 -8.88
N THR A 109 -7.85 11.59 -9.91
CA THR A 109 -7.42 10.84 -11.09
C THR A 109 -5.91 11.00 -11.35
N CYS A 110 -5.13 11.34 -10.32
CA CYS A 110 -3.68 11.55 -10.41
C CYS A 110 -3.25 12.52 -11.52
N ASN A 111 -4.10 13.50 -11.81
CA ASN A 111 -3.80 14.59 -12.73
C ASN A 111 -3.08 15.72 -12.00
N GLY A 112 -2.14 16.36 -12.69
CA GLY A 112 -1.37 17.50 -12.19
C GLY A 112 0.05 17.12 -11.75
N LYS A 113 0.71 18.04 -11.05
CA LYS A 113 2.05 17.82 -10.52
C LYS A 113 1.96 17.01 -9.22
N PRO A 114 2.61 15.85 -9.11
CA PRO A 114 2.64 15.11 -7.87
C PRO A 114 3.56 15.77 -6.83
N GLU A 115 3.25 15.55 -5.57
CA GLU A 115 4.18 15.62 -4.45
C GLU A 115 4.75 14.23 -4.19
N ILE A 116 6.06 14.06 -4.34
CA ILE A 116 6.71 12.78 -4.03
C ILE A 116 6.92 12.70 -2.53
N GLN A 117 6.33 11.69 -1.91
CA GLN A 117 6.43 11.41 -0.49
C GLN A 117 7.32 10.20 -0.27
N THR A 118 8.31 10.33 0.61
CA THR A 118 9.21 9.26 1.00
C THR A 118 9.11 9.06 2.51
N PHE A 119 8.56 7.93 2.92
CA PHE A 119 8.43 7.54 4.31
C PHE A 119 9.64 6.74 4.74
N THR A 120 10.19 7.11 5.90
CA THR A 120 11.34 6.44 6.51
C THR A 120 11.02 6.13 7.96
N LYS A 121 11.84 5.28 8.61
CA LYS A 121 11.65 4.95 10.03
C LYS A 121 11.87 6.13 10.98
N ASN A 122 12.67 7.09 10.54
CA ASN A 122 13.17 8.18 11.39
C ASN A 122 12.45 9.51 11.17
N GLN A 123 11.81 9.70 10.01
CA GLN A 123 11.15 10.95 9.65
C GLN A 123 9.64 10.84 9.83
N CYS A 124 9.07 11.86 10.45
CA CYS A 124 7.63 12.01 10.50
C CYS A 124 7.14 12.79 9.29
N LEU A 125 6.27 12.17 8.48
CA LEU A 125 5.64 12.81 7.34
C LEU A 125 4.13 12.75 7.50
N HIS A 126 3.48 13.92 7.61
CA HIS A 126 2.03 14.04 7.82
C HIS A 126 1.46 13.17 8.95
N ASN A 127 2.21 13.03 10.05
CA ASN A 127 1.88 12.19 11.21
C ASN A 127 2.00 10.68 10.99
N PHE A 128 2.75 10.28 9.95
CA PHE A 128 3.11 8.89 9.71
C PHE A 128 4.62 8.66 9.84
N LYS A 129 4.99 7.48 10.32
CA LYS A 129 6.34 6.90 10.20
C LYS A 129 6.27 5.54 9.54
N LEU A 130 7.33 5.16 8.85
CA LEU A 130 7.47 3.79 8.38
C LEU A 130 7.90 2.89 9.55
N ALA A 131 7.14 1.84 9.84
CA ALA A 131 7.62 0.77 10.71
C ALA A 131 8.51 -0.19 9.92
N SER A 132 7.99 -0.70 8.80
CA SER A 132 8.72 -1.61 7.93
C SER A 132 8.27 -1.55 6.48
N CYS A 133 9.16 -2.05 5.64
CA CYS A 133 8.99 -2.23 4.22
C CYS A 133 9.77 -3.51 3.88
N SER A 134 9.07 -4.56 3.47
CA SER A 134 9.65 -5.91 3.35
C SER A 134 9.15 -6.63 2.11
N LEU A 135 10.02 -7.45 1.52
CA LEU A 135 9.66 -8.32 0.40
C LEU A 135 8.59 -9.33 0.83
N GLY A 136 7.62 -9.58 -0.06
CA GLY A 136 6.56 -10.56 0.14
C GLY A 136 5.29 -9.97 0.77
N PRO A 137 4.32 -10.84 1.08
CA PRO A 137 3.04 -10.42 1.62
C PRO A 137 3.14 -9.89 3.05
N CYS A 138 2.16 -9.08 3.45
CA CYS A 138 2.01 -8.72 4.86
C CYS A 138 1.67 -9.97 5.67
N LYS A 139 2.24 -10.07 6.88
CA LYS A 139 1.90 -11.15 7.80
C LYS A 139 0.45 -10.94 8.24
N SER A 140 -0.39 -11.94 8.04
CA SER A 140 -1.69 -11.99 8.69
C SER A 140 -1.45 -12.17 10.20
N ASP A 141 -2.14 -11.42 11.05
CA ASP A 141 -2.05 -11.57 12.52
C ASP A 141 -2.67 -12.91 13.03
N GLU A 142 -2.92 -13.88 12.13
CA GLU A 142 -3.63 -15.14 12.39
C GLU A 142 -2.76 -16.39 12.26
N ASP A 143 -1.47 -16.33 12.62
CA ASP A 143 -0.77 -17.57 12.97
C ASP A 143 -1.02 -17.84 14.47
N PRO A 144 -1.90 -18.80 14.84
CA PRO A 144 -2.02 -19.20 16.22
C PRO A 144 -0.65 -19.69 16.71
N ILE A 145 -0.23 -19.18 17.87
CA ILE A 145 0.90 -19.72 18.61
C ILE A 145 0.55 -21.19 18.90
N VAL A 146 1.15 -22.11 18.14
CA VAL A 146 1.16 -23.52 18.51
C VAL A 146 2.20 -23.66 19.61
N GLU A 147 1.76 -23.56 20.86
CA GLU A 147 2.53 -24.02 22.03
C GLU A 147 2.62 -25.54 22.08
#